data_AF-A0A2T7P2K4-F1
#
_entry.id   AF-A0A2T7P2K4-F1
#
_cell.length_a   1.000
_cell.length_b   1.000
_cell.length_c   1.000
_cell.angle_alpha   90.00
_cell.angle_beta   90.00
_cell.angle_gamma   90.00
#
_symmetry.space_group_name_H-M   'P 1'
#
loop_
_entity.id
_entity.type
_entity.pdbx_description
1 polymer ?
#
loop_
_entity_poly.entity_id
_entity_poly.type
_entity_poly.pdbx_seq_one_letter_code
_entity_poly.pdbx_strand_id
1 'polypeptide(L)'
;MAELVMDYYNDYFTLAFPLPEQGQDDFNLIVCLVFELIALPGFQYAGMEHWGLVSYSENSMLLSEEMASINDKEAVTRVIAHETAHMWFGDLLTMAWWDDTWLNEGFATFVEYLGTDYASPQWKMIVWVCIKRKVCVCVEG
;
A
#
# COMPACT_ATOMS: atom_id res chain seq x y z
N MET A 1 -4.19 8.41 5.74
CA MET A 1 -4.19 7.92 4.34
C MET A 1 -3.90 6.44 4.29
N ALA A 2 -2.83 5.94 4.93
CA ALA A 2 -2.58 4.50 5.03
C ALA A 2 -3.73 3.72 5.68
N GLU A 3 -4.29 4.20 6.79
CA GLU A 3 -5.47 3.59 7.44
C GLU A 3 -6.67 3.48 6.49
N LEU A 4 -6.98 4.53 5.74
CA LEU A 4 -8.06 4.53 4.74
C LEU A 4 -7.85 3.48 3.65
N VAL A 5 -6.61 3.31 3.18
CA VAL A 5 -6.27 2.31 2.16
C VAL A 5 -6.32 0.90 2.75
N MET A 6 -5.88 0.74 4.00
CA MET A 6 -5.94 -0.53 4.72
C MET A 6 -7.39 -0.99 4.93
N ASP A 7 -8.27 -0.09 5.37
CA ASP A 7 -9.71 -0.37 5.54
C ASP A 7 -10.34 -0.77 4.21
N TYR A 8 -10.02 -0.04 3.13
CA TYR A 8 -10.48 -0.38 1.79
C TYR A 8 -10.03 -1.78 1.36
N TYR A 9 -8.78 -2.16 1.59
CA TYR A 9 -8.29 -3.49 1.21
C TYR A 9 -8.89 -4.61 2.06
N ASN A 10 -9.08 -4.39 3.37
CA ASN A 10 -9.79 -5.35 4.23
C ASN A 10 -11.20 -5.65 3.69
N ASP A 11 -11.94 -4.61 3.31
CA ASP A 11 -13.27 -4.73 2.72
C ASP A 11 -13.22 -5.35 1.32
N TYR A 12 -12.29 -4.90 0.46
CA TYR A 12 -12.18 -5.31 -0.93
C TYR A 12 -11.80 -6.79 -1.08
N PHE A 13 -10.82 -7.26 -0.30
CA PHE A 13 -10.40 -8.66 -0.32
C PHE A 13 -11.27 -9.56 0.56
N THR A 14 -12.22 -8.99 1.32
CA THR A 14 -13.07 -9.72 2.28
C THR A 14 -12.29 -10.60 3.26
N LEU A 15 -11.04 -10.22 3.50
CA LEU A 15 -10.06 -10.93 4.30
C LEU A 15 -9.47 -9.91 5.24
N ALA A 16 -9.91 -9.97 6.50
CA ALA A 16 -9.28 -9.20 7.56
C ALA A 16 -7.82 -9.63 7.63
N PHE A 17 -6.92 -8.66 7.58
CA PHE A 17 -5.48 -8.89 7.72
C PHE A 17 -5.20 -9.74 8.97
N PRO A 18 -4.70 -10.98 8.81
CA PRO A 18 -4.42 -11.84 9.95
C PRO A 18 -3.02 -11.49 10.47
N LEU A 19 -2.94 -10.62 11.48
CA LEU A 19 -1.74 -10.60 12.31
C LEU A 19 -1.68 -11.91 13.11
N PRO A 20 -0.51 -12.56 13.21
CA PRO A 20 -0.35 -13.67 14.16
C PRO A 20 -0.66 -13.14 15.56
N GLU A 21 -1.65 -13.74 16.22
CA GLU A 21 -2.05 -13.42 17.59
C GLU A 21 -0.85 -13.64 18.52
N GLN A 22 -0.13 -12.56 18.84
CA GLN A 22 0.93 -12.58 19.83
C GLN A 22 0.38 -12.03 21.13
N GLY A 23 0.17 -12.96 22.09
CA GLY A 23 0.26 -12.71 23.53
C GLY A 23 -0.66 -11.61 24.06
N GLN A 24 -1.82 -12.02 24.55
CA GLN A 24 -2.65 -11.22 25.43
C GLN A 24 -1.96 -11.04 26.79
N ASP A 25 -0.98 -10.14 26.85
CA ASP A 25 -0.25 -9.83 28.07
C ASP A 25 -0.71 -8.45 28.61
N ASP A 26 -1.17 -8.47 29.85
CA ASP A 26 -1.88 -7.44 30.62
C ASP A 26 -1.12 -6.11 30.85
N PHE A 27 -0.79 -5.38 29.78
CA PHE A 27 -0.51 -3.95 29.88
C PHE A 27 -1.51 -3.18 29.04
N ASN A 28 -2.17 -2.21 29.67
CA ASN A 28 -3.14 -1.27 29.10
C ASN A 28 -2.50 -0.29 28.07
N LEU A 29 -1.52 -0.77 27.32
CA LEU A 29 -0.94 -0.13 26.16
C LEU A 29 -1.80 -0.57 24.99
N ILE A 30 -2.36 0.40 24.28
CA ILE A 30 -3.14 0.22 23.07
C ILE A 30 -2.21 -0.44 22.04
N VAL A 31 -2.16 -1.77 22.05
CA VAL A 31 -1.64 -2.61 20.97
C VAL A 31 -2.80 -2.76 19.97
N CYS A 32 -3.27 -1.62 19.45
CA CYS A 32 -3.97 -1.60 18.18
C CYS A 32 -2.87 -1.53 17.13
N LEU A 33 -2.66 -2.64 16.39
CA LEU A 33 -2.07 -2.64 15.05
C LEU A 33 -0.68 -2.00 14.97
N VAL A 34 0.40 -2.77 15.13
CA VAL A 34 1.73 -2.30 14.72
C VAL A 34 1.78 -2.36 13.18
N PHE A 35 1.16 -1.38 12.52
CA PHE A 35 1.48 -0.95 11.16
C PHE A 35 2.23 0.36 11.33
N GLU A 36 3.53 0.24 11.61
CA GLU A 36 4.37 1.40 11.81
C GLU A 36 4.91 1.88 10.46
N LEU A 37 4.79 3.19 10.22
CA LEU A 37 5.32 3.86 9.05
C LEU A 37 6.55 4.63 9.49
N ILE A 38 7.71 4.31 8.94
CA ILE A 38 8.96 5.02 9.26
C ILE A 38 9.59 5.62 8.02
N ALA A 39 9.83 6.94 8.05
CA ALA A 39 10.60 7.64 7.03
C ALA A 39 12.09 7.58 7.36
N LEU A 40 12.89 7.00 6.46
CA LEU A 40 14.34 6.82 6.63
C LEU A 40 15.12 7.82 5.75
N PRO A 41 16.00 8.67 6.34
CA PRO A 41 16.83 9.57 5.58
C PRO A 41 17.86 8.80 4.75
N GLY A 42 17.93 9.10 3.45
CA GLY A 42 18.88 8.45 2.53
C GLY A 42 18.51 7.02 2.10
N PHE A 43 17.25 6.61 2.26
CA PHE A 43 16.78 5.31 1.79
C PHE A 43 16.82 5.23 0.25
N GLN A 44 17.35 4.12 -0.29
CA GLN A 44 17.60 3.97 -1.73
C GLN A 44 16.35 3.65 -2.54
N TYR A 45 15.32 3.13 -1.89
CA TYR A 45 14.04 2.75 -2.49
C TYR A 45 12.94 3.71 -2.02
N ALA A 46 11.82 3.77 -2.74
CA ALA A 46 10.70 4.64 -2.35
C ALA A 46 9.99 4.12 -1.08
N GLY A 47 9.78 2.82 -1.01
CA GLY A 47 9.19 2.08 0.10
C GLY A 47 9.83 0.69 0.21
N MET A 48 9.57 0.01 1.34
CA MET A 48 9.87 -1.41 1.54
C MET A 48 8.92 -1.99 2.59
N GLU A 49 8.31 -3.12 2.25
CA GLU A 49 7.12 -3.72 2.84
C GLU A 49 7.38 -4.63 4.04
N HIS A 50 8.33 -4.32 4.93
CA HIS A 50 8.53 -5.22 6.08
C HIS A 50 7.23 -5.38 6.89
N TRP A 51 6.85 -6.62 7.18
CA TRP A 51 5.60 -6.97 7.86
C TRP A 51 5.46 -6.24 9.20
N GLY A 52 4.50 -5.33 9.29
CA GLY A 52 4.23 -4.52 10.48
C GLY A 52 5.11 -3.26 10.65
N LEU A 53 6.12 -3.05 9.81
CA LEU A 53 6.96 -1.85 9.80
C LEU A 53 7.35 -1.46 8.38
N VAL A 54 6.48 -0.71 7.72
CA VAL A 54 6.74 -0.26 6.35
C VAL A 54 7.70 0.93 6.37
N SER A 55 8.82 0.79 5.67
CA SER A 55 9.88 1.79 5.60
C SER A 55 9.76 2.61 4.32
N TYR A 56 9.83 3.93 4.40
CA TYR A 56 9.75 4.83 3.25
C TYR A 56 10.99 5.72 3.16
N SER A 57 11.33 6.17 1.96
CA SER A 57 12.19 7.34 1.85
C SER A 57 11.45 8.59 2.32
N GLU A 58 12.17 9.61 2.82
CA GLU A 58 11.56 10.88 3.23
C GLU A 58 10.69 11.49 2.11
N ASN A 59 11.17 11.45 0.88
CA ASN A 59 10.46 11.99 -0.29
C ASN A 59 9.20 11.19 -0.65
N SER A 60 9.07 9.96 -0.16
CA SER A 60 7.98 9.04 -0.47
C SER A 60 6.91 8.97 0.63
N MET A 61 7.09 9.71 1.74
CA MET A 61 6.14 9.74 2.85
C MET A 61 5.88 11.14 3.40
N LEU A 62 6.92 11.97 3.52
CA LEU A 62 6.80 13.30 4.10
C LEU A 62 6.43 14.33 3.04
N LEU A 63 5.23 14.90 3.16
CA LEU A 63 4.75 15.97 2.29
C LEU A 63 4.64 17.28 3.06
N SER A 64 5.19 18.36 2.49
CA SER A 64 4.90 19.72 2.96
C SER A 64 3.54 20.15 2.45
N GLU A 65 2.60 20.49 3.33
CA GLU A 65 1.25 20.91 2.91
C GLU A 65 1.27 22.15 2.01
N GLU A 66 2.20 23.08 2.24
CA GLU A 66 2.33 24.32 1.48
C GLU A 66 3.05 24.15 0.13
N MET A 67 3.96 23.18 0.02
CA MET A 67 4.86 23.04 -1.15
C MET A 67 4.58 21.81 -2.01
N ALA A 68 3.88 20.80 -1.51
CA ALA A 68 3.64 19.56 -2.23
C ALA A 68 2.71 19.79 -3.44
N SER A 69 3.19 19.43 -4.62
CA SER A 69 2.38 19.40 -5.83
C SER A 69 1.36 18.27 -5.78
N ILE A 70 0.38 18.31 -6.70
CA ILE A 70 -0.58 17.21 -6.86
C ILE A 70 0.15 15.91 -7.24
N ASN A 71 1.19 15.99 -8.06
CA ASN A 71 1.98 14.83 -8.46
C ASN A 71 2.74 14.23 -7.27
N ASP A 72 3.24 15.06 -6.34
CA ASP A 72 3.92 14.57 -5.13
C ASP A 72 2.93 13.84 -4.21
N LYS A 73 1.74 14.43 -4.04
CA LYS A 73 0.64 13.81 -3.29
C LYS A 73 0.25 12.47 -3.90
N GLU A 74 0.04 12.42 -5.21
CA GLU A 74 -0.28 11.18 -5.93
C GLU A 74 0.81 10.12 -5.77
N ALA A 75 2.08 10.50 -5.93
CA ALA A 75 3.21 9.59 -5.82
C ALA A 75 3.29 8.97 -4.42
N VAL A 76 3.19 9.79 -3.36
CA VAL A 76 3.20 9.31 -1.97
C VAL A 76 2.00 8.39 -1.70
N THR A 77 0.79 8.77 -2.14
CA THR A 77 -0.39 7.92 -1.98
C THR A 77 -0.23 6.57 -2.67
N ARG A 78 0.34 6.54 -3.88
CA ARG A 78 0.61 5.30 -4.60
C ARG A 78 1.60 4.41 -3.88
N VAL A 79 2.72 4.95 -3.38
CA VAL A 79 3.70 4.16 -2.63
C VAL A 79 3.03 3.59 -1.37
N ILE A 80 2.30 4.40 -0.60
CA ILE A 80 1.57 3.90 0.57
C ILE A 80 0.62 2.76 0.19
N ALA A 81 -0.13 2.91 -0.91
CA ALA A 81 -1.05 1.88 -1.38
C ALA A 81 -0.34 0.61 -1.86
N HIS A 82 0.81 0.74 -2.54
CA HIS A 82 1.65 -0.37 -3.00
C HIS A 82 2.18 -1.20 -1.83
N GLU A 83 2.80 -0.55 -0.84
CA GLU A 83 3.33 -1.24 0.33
C GLU A 83 2.22 -1.86 1.20
N THR A 84 1.05 -1.19 1.27
CA THR A 84 -0.12 -1.78 1.97
C THR A 84 -0.66 -3.00 1.22
N ALA A 85 -0.58 -3.02 -0.11
CA ALA A 85 -1.00 -4.17 -0.91
C ALA A 85 -0.10 -5.40 -0.70
N HIS A 86 1.19 -5.20 -0.40
CA HIS A 86 2.12 -6.29 -0.12
C HIS A 86 1.75 -7.12 1.12
N MET A 87 1.00 -6.54 2.06
CA MET A 87 0.41 -7.25 3.20
C MET A 87 -0.45 -8.46 2.76
N TRP A 88 -1.08 -8.37 1.57
CA TRP A 88 -1.79 -9.49 0.94
C TRP A 88 -0.92 -10.19 -0.12
N PHE A 89 -0.21 -9.44 -0.96
CA PHE A 89 0.57 -9.95 -2.10
C PHE A 89 2.07 -9.80 -1.86
N GLY A 90 2.64 -10.73 -1.11
CA GLY A 90 4.01 -10.69 -0.63
C GLY A 90 4.12 -11.41 0.70
N ASP A 91 3.34 -10.96 1.67
CA ASP A 91 3.30 -11.52 3.02
C ASP A 91 2.33 -12.69 3.11
N LEU A 92 1.03 -12.47 2.85
CA LEU A 92 0.01 -13.53 2.93
C LEU A 92 0.10 -14.52 1.75
N LEU A 93 0.22 -13.99 0.54
CA LEU A 93 0.42 -14.75 -0.70
C LEU A 93 1.84 -14.48 -1.22
N THR A 94 2.78 -15.33 -0.84
CA THR A 94 4.17 -15.25 -1.28
C THR A 94 4.42 -16.15 -2.49
N MET A 95 5.14 -15.67 -3.49
CA MET A 95 5.63 -16.48 -4.59
C MET A 95 6.47 -17.69 -4.09
N ALA A 96 6.37 -18.82 -4.80
CA ALA A 96 7.11 -20.03 -4.43
C ALA A 96 8.63 -19.90 -4.70
N TRP A 97 9.00 -19.09 -5.70
CA TRP A 97 10.39 -18.85 -6.08
C TRP A 97 10.55 -17.48 -6.75
N TRP A 98 11.77 -16.94 -6.75
CA TRP A 98 12.09 -15.59 -7.24
C TRP A 98 11.82 -15.37 -8.73
N ASP A 99 11.75 -16.42 -9.54
CA ASP A 99 11.35 -16.32 -10.95
C ASP A 99 9.91 -15.78 -11.09
N ASP A 100 9.10 -15.93 -10.05
CA ASP A 100 7.70 -15.49 -9.97
C ASP A 100 7.51 -14.20 -9.14
N THR A 101 8.56 -13.39 -8.96
CA THR A 101 8.49 -12.11 -8.21
C THR A 101 7.38 -11.18 -8.72
N TRP A 102 6.99 -11.30 -9.99
CA TRP A 102 5.88 -10.56 -10.57
C TRP A 102 4.54 -10.83 -9.87
N LEU A 103 4.36 -11.97 -9.19
CA LEU A 103 3.16 -12.27 -8.41
C LEU A 103 3.01 -11.35 -7.19
N ASN A 104 4.11 -10.89 -6.61
CA ASN A 104 4.05 -9.92 -5.52
C ASN A 104 3.98 -8.51 -6.10
N GLU A 105 5.02 -8.11 -6.83
CA GLU A 105 5.21 -6.75 -7.32
C GLU A 105 4.18 -6.32 -8.36
N GLY A 106 3.78 -7.24 -9.24
CA GLY A 106 2.80 -6.97 -10.28
C GLY A 106 1.39 -6.79 -9.70
N PHE A 107 1.03 -7.59 -8.69
CA PHE A 107 -0.25 -7.42 -8.00
C PHE A 107 -0.24 -6.18 -7.11
N ALA A 108 0.83 -5.92 -6.36
CA ALA A 108 0.97 -4.68 -5.59
C ALA A 108 0.87 -3.44 -6.50
N THR A 109 1.57 -3.44 -7.64
CA THR A 109 1.50 -2.36 -8.64
C THR A 109 0.09 -2.20 -9.22
N PHE A 110 -0.68 -3.27 -9.39
CA PHE A 110 -2.05 -3.15 -9.88
C PHE A 110 -2.98 -2.61 -8.80
N VAL A 111 -2.88 -3.15 -7.59
CA VAL A 111 -3.73 -2.85 -6.44
C VAL A 111 -3.45 -1.44 -5.89
N GLU A 112 -2.23 -0.90 -6.04
CA GLU A 112 -1.91 0.48 -5.67
C GLU A 112 -2.84 1.47 -6.37
N TYR A 113 -3.22 1.21 -7.64
CA TYR A 113 -4.10 2.10 -8.39
C TYR A 113 -5.54 2.07 -7.86
N LEU A 114 -6.02 0.91 -7.40
CA LEU A 114 -7.32 0.78 -6.74
C LEU A 114 -7.35 1.54 -5.42
N GLY A 115 -6.33 1.33 -4.58
CA GLY A 115 -6.22 2.00 -3.28
C GLY A 115 -6.04 3.52 -3.42
N THR A 116 -5.25 3.96 -4.39
CA THR A 116 -5.04 5.39 -4.68
C THR A 116 -6.31 6.04 -5.22
N ASP A 117 -7.04 5.37 -6.13
CA ASP A 117 -8.32 5.88 -6.64
C ASP A 117 -9.36 6.01 -5.53
N TYR A 118 -9.43 5.03 -4.63
CA TYR A 118 -10.31 5.09 -3.47
C TYR A 118 -9.94 6.24 -2.52
N ALA A 119 -8.64 6.39 -2.21
CA ALA A 119 -8.15 7.43 -1.31
C ALA A 119 -8.27 8.85 -1.91
N SER A 120 -8.29 8.98 -3.23
CA SER A 120 -8.43 10.26 -3.94
C SER A 120 -9.11 10.10 -5.32
N PRO A 121 -10.46 9.96 -5.33
CA PRO A 121 -11.22 9.67 -6.56
C PRO A 121 -11.11 10.76 -7.65
N GLN A 122 -10.77 11.99 -7.24
CA GLN A 122 -10.57 13.10 -8.17
C GLN A 122 -9.42 12.88 -9.15
N TRP A 123 -8.45 12.02 -8.83
CA TRP A 123 -7.30 11.73 -9.70
C TRP A 123 -7.62 10.70 -10.79
N LYS A 124 -8.70 9.92 -10.64
CA LYS A 124 -9.17 8.92 -11.61
C LYS A 124 -8.07 7.94 -12.03
N MET A 125 -7.37 7.41 -11.03
CA MET A 125 -6.19 6.56 -11.17
C MET A 125 -6.49 5.28 -11.96
N ILE A 126 -7.67 4.70 -11.78
CA ILE A 126 -8.10 3.51 -12.55
C ILE A 126 -8.31 3.83 -14.03
N VAL A 127 -8.88 4.99 -14.35
CA VAL A 127 -8.99 5.44 -15.73
C VAL A 127 -7.60 5.71 -16.32
N TRP A 128 -6.72 6.30 -15.53
CA TRP A 128 -5.34 6.60 -15.91
C TRP A 128 -4.52 5.35 -16.25
N VAL A 129 -4.56 4.30 -15.42
CA VAL A 129 -3.83 3.05 -15.70
C VAL A 129 -4.36 2.36 -16.96
N CYS A 130 -5.68 2.37 -17.17
CA CYS A 130 -6.31 1.82 -18.37
C CYS A 130 -5.82 2.52 -19.64
N ILE A 131 -5.76 3.85 -19.63
CA ILE A 131 -5.33 4.66 -20.78
C ILE A 131 -3.82 4.51 -21.05
N LYS A 132 -2.98 4.57 -20.01
CA LYS A 132 -1.52 4.61 -20.16
C LYS A 132 -0.87 3.26 -20.36
N ARG A 133 -1.39 2.21 -19.70
CA ARG A 133 -0.77 0.86 -19.75
C ARG A 133 -1.43 -0.09 -20.74
N LYS A 134 -2.49 0.33 -21.43
CA LYS A 134 -3.33 -0.53 -22.30
C LYS A 134 -3.85 -1.78 -21.58
N VAL A 135 -3.97 -1.70 -20.25
CA VAL A 135 -4.55 -2.75 -19.42
C VAL A 135 -6.02 -2.37 -19.21
N CYS A 136 -6.91 -2.92 -20.03
CA CYS A 136 -8.35 -2.79 -19.78
C CYS A 136 -8.81 -3.96 -18.92
N VAL A 137 -9.23 -3.70 -17.68
CA VAL A 137 -10.08 -4.62 -16.92
C VAL A 137 -11.50 -4.11 -17.06
N CYS A 138 -12.28 -4.74 -17.95
CA CYS A 138 -13.71 -4.53 -17.98
C CYS A 138 -14.30 -5.23 -16.76
N VAL A 139 -14.71 -4.47 -15.75
CA VAL A 139 -15.60 -4.98 -14.70
C VAL A 139 -17.01 -4.87 -15.27
N GLU A 140 -17.50 -5.95 -15.87
CA GLU A 140 -18.92 -6.07 -16.21
C GLU A 140 -19.69 -6.30 -14.89
N GLY A 141 -20.60 -5.39 -14.58
CA GLY A 141 -21.58 -5.52 -13.50
C GLY A 141 -22.90 -6.10 -13.97
#